data_AF-A0A729JCX8-F1
#
_entry.id   AF-A0A729JCX8-F1
#
_cell.length_a   1.000
_cell.length_b   1.000
_cell.length_c   1.000
_cell.angle_alpha   90.00
_cell.angle_beta   90.00
_cell.angle_gamma   90.00
#
_symmetry.space_group_name_H-M   'P 1'
#
loop_
_entity.id
_entity.type
_entity.pdbx_description
1 polymer ?
#
loop_
_entity_poly.entity_id
_entity_poly.type
_entity_poly.pdbx_seq_one_letter_code
_entity_poly.pdbx_strand_id
1 'polypeptide(L)' 'LRCRNERGQLTITNPSPYYVSMVELYSAGKKLPNTMVPPKGAITLPATPGQVSLRTVNDFGATTPARVCPAS' A
#
# COMPACT_ATOMS: atom_id res chain seq x y z
N LEU A 1 7.79 -0.38 -2.71
CA LEU A 1 6.47 -0.97 -3.04
C LEU A 1 6.07 -0.51 -4.43
N ARG A 2 5.37 -1.35 -5.19
CA ARG A 2 4.74 -0.99 -6.45
C ARG A 2 3.23 -1.13 -6.30
N CYS A 3 2.48 -0.13 -6.75
CA CYS A 3 1.02 -0.14 -6.73
C CYS A 3 0.50 -0.31 -8.16
N ARG A 4 -0.61 -1.04 -8.30
CA ARG A 4 -1.35 -1.18 -9.55
C ARG A 4 -2.84 -1.09 -9.25
N ASN A 5 -3.52 -0.12 -9.84
CA ASN A 5 -4.96 0.09 -9.69
C ASN A 5 -5.66 -0.36 -10.97
N GLU A 6 -6.48 -1.41 -10.90
CA GLU A 6 -7.23 -1.91 -12.04
C GLU A 6 -8.57 -2.49 -11.63
N ARG A 7 -9.63 -2.18 -12.39
CA ARG A 7 -10.96 -2.80 -12.24
C ARG A 7 -11.50 -2.79 -10.80
N GLY A 8 -11.31 -1.68 -10.08
CA GLY A 8 -11.76 -1.53 -8.69
C GLY A 8 -10.91 -2.29 -7.66
N GLN A 9 -9.70 -2.70 -8.03
CA GLN A 9 -8.76 -3.38 -7.15
C GLN A 9 -7.41 -2.67 -7.14
N LEU A 10 -6.84 -2.55 -5.95
CA LEU A 10 -5.48 -2.09 -5.71
C LEU A 10 -4.60 -3.30 -5.37
N THR A 11 -3.64 -3.58 -6.24
CA THR A 11 -2.59 -4.58 -5.99
C THR A 11 -1.32 -3.88 -5.55
N ILE A 12 -0.75 -4.31 -4.41
CA ILE A 12 0.50 -3.79 -3.88
C ILE A 12 1.53 -4.90 -3.84
N THR A 13 2.64 -4.70 -4.54
CA THR A 13 3.75 -5.65 -4.63
C THR A 13 4.94 -5.19 -3.80
N ASN A 14 5.50 -6.12 -3.03
CA ASN A 14 6.70 -5.95 -2.24
C ASN A 14 7.89 -6.72 -2.86
N PRO A 15 8.79 -6.04 -3.59
CA PRO A 15 9.97 -6.69 -4.14
C PRO A 15 11.09 -6.92 -3.10
N SER A 16 10.94 -6.42 -1.87
CA SER A 16 11.97 -6.52 -0.83
C SER A 16 11.96 -7.91 -0.15
N PRO A 17 13.03 -8.27 0.58
CA PRO A 17 13.07 -9.49 1.40
C PRO A 17 12.44 -9.31 2.80
N TYR A 18 11.76 -8.20 3.09
CA TYR A 18 11.20 -7.91 4.42
C TYR A 18 9.67 -7.80 4.38
N TYR A 19 9.01 -8.16 5.48
CA TYR A 19 7.60 -7.82 5.67
C TYR A 19 7.44 -6.30 5.77
N VAL A 20 6.39 -5.77 5.14
CA VAL A 20 6.11 -4.34 5.17
C VAL A 20 4.71 -4.12 5.73
N SER A 21 4.64 -3.54 6.92
CA SER A 21 3.40 -3.10 7.55
C SER A 21 2.95 -1.78 6.94
N MET A 22 1.87 -1.81 6.16
CA MET A 22 1.24 -0.62 5.60
C MET A 22 0.15 -0.10 6.50
N VAL A 23 0.26 1.18 6.83
CA VAL A 23 -0.67 1.93 7.66
C VAL A 23 -1.07 3.19 6.92
N GLU A 24 -2.22 3.76 7.29
CA GLU A 24 -2.72 4.98 6.64
C GLU A 24 -2.76 4.82 5.10
N LEU A 25 -3.24 3.65 4.64
CA LEU A 25 -3.46 3.39 3.23
C LEU A 25 -4.79 4.00 2.81
N TYR A 26 -4.77 4.86 1.81
CA TYR A 26 -5.94 5.49 1.22
C TYR A 26 -5.99 5.24 -0.27
N SER A 27 -7.20 5.07 -0.81
CA SER A 27 -7.48 5.09 -2.25
C SER A 27 -8.64 6.03 -2.52
N ALA A 28 -8.45 7.01 -3.42
CA ALA A 28 -9.43 8.04 -3.72
C ALA A 28 -9.99 8.73 -2.46
N GLY A 29 -9.13 9.01 -1.48
CA GLY A 29 -9.51 9.62 -0.20
C GLY A 29 -10.18 8.68 0.82
N LYS A 30 -10.52 7.45 0.44
CA LYS A 30 -11.10 6.45 1.36
C LYS A 30 -9.99 5.65 2.03
N LYS A 31 -10.02 5.58 3.37
CA LYS A 31 -9.11 4.74 4.15
C LYS A 31 -9.40 3.26 3.91
N LEU A 32 -8.34 2.50 3.63
CA LEU A 32 -8.36 1.05 3.52
C LEU A 32 -7.83 0.42 4.82
N PRO A 33 -8.09 -0.88 5.07
CA PRO A 33 -7.56 -1.57 6.24
C PRO A 33 -6.02 -1.54 6.27
N ASN A 34 -5.46 -1.47 7.48
CA ASN A 34 -4.04 -1.72 7.67
C ASN A 34 -3.72 -3.15 7.23
N THR A 35 -2.58 -3.33 6.58
CA THR A 35 -2.26 -4.61 5.96
C THR A 35 -0.75 -4.81 5.91
N MET A 36 -0.33 -6.07 5.84
CA MET A 36 1.09 -6.43 5.78
C MET A 36 1.36 -7.14 4.47
N VAL A 37 2.37 -6.69 3.72
CA VAL A 37 2.76 -7.32 2.45
C VAL A 37 3.95 -8.25 2.72
N PRO A 38 3.85 -9.54 2.36
CA PRO A 38 4.94 -10.48 2.57
C PRO A 38 6.17 -10.16 1.69
N PRO A 39 7.37 -10.61 2.07
CA PRO A 39 8.56 -10.57 1.23
C PRO A 39 8.30 -11.18 -0.13
N LYS A 40 8.79 -10.52 -1.20
CA LYS A 40 8.66 -11.01 -2.58
C LYS A 40 7.23 -11.32 -3.05
N GLY A 41 6.22 -10.84 -2.32
CA GLY A 41 4.82 -11.15 -2.57
C GLY A 41 3.99 -9.92 -2.91
N ALA A 42 2.68 -10.15 -3.00
CA ALA A 42 1.70 -9.10 -3.26
C ALA A 42 0.43 -9.36 -2.47
N ILE A 43 -0.33 -8.29 -2.28
CA ILE A 43 -1.71 -8.35 -1.80
C ILE A 43 -2.61 -7.60 -2.79
N THR A 44 -3.89 -7.95 -2.80
CA THR A 44 -4.90 -7.26 -3.59
C THR A 44 -6.08 -6.92 -2.69
N LEU A 45 -6.51 -5.65 -2.75
CA LEU A 45 -7.59 -5.11 -1.94
C LEU A 45 -8.65 -4.46 -2.85
N PRO A 46 -9.95 -4.57 -2.53
CA PRO A 46 -10.96 -3.74 -3.16
C PRO A 46 -10.67 -2.26 -2.89
N ALA A 47 -10.61 -1.45 -3.94
CA ALA A 47 -10.26 -0.05 -3.84
C ALA A 47 -10.93 0.78 -4.94
N THR A 48 -11.48 1.92 -4.55
CA THR A 48 -11.99 2.89 -5.53
C THR A 48 -10.83 3.39 -6.38
N PRO A 49 -10.93 3.35 -7.73
CA PRO A 49 -9.90 3.89 -8.61
C PRO A 49 -9.57 5.35 -8.29
N GLY A 50 -8.29 5.68 -8.24
CA GLY A 50 -7.84 7.05 -7.97
C GLY A 50 -6.43 7.10 -7.38
N GLN A 51 -6.08 8.26 -6.82
CA GLN A 51 -4.79 8.44 -6.14
C GLN A 51 -4.71 7.53 -4.91
N VAL A 52 -3.57 6.85 -4.77
CA VAL A 52 -3.28 6.01 -3.61
C VAL A 52 -2.18 6.66 -2.79
N SER A 53 -2.38 6.78 -1.49
CA SER A 53 -1.36 7.24 -0.54
C SER A 53 -1.20 6.23 0.58
N LEU A 54 0.02 6.06 1.07
CA LEU A 54 0.33 5.10 2.13
C LEU A 54 1.51 5.54 2.98
N ARG A 55 1.53 5.05 4.22
CA ARG A 55 2.72 5.02 5.07
C ARG A 55 3.08 3.57 5.40
N THR A 56 4.30 3.40 5.88
CA THR A 56 4.76 2.13 6.44
C THR A 56 5.26 2.34 7.85
N VAL A 57 5.32 1.28 8.65
CA VAL A 57 5.96 1.30 9.96
C VAL A 57 7.38 0.75 9.82
N ASN A 58 8.37 1.47 10.33
CA ASN A 58 9.75 1.02 10.36
C ASN A 58 10.05 0.13 11.59
N ASP A 59 11.27 -0.40 11.65
CA ASP A 59 11.80 -1.25 12.72
C ASP A 59 11.83 -0.58 14.10
N PHE A 60 11.91 0.74 14.15
CA PHE A 60 11.79 1.53 15.39
C PHE A 60 10.33 1.78 15.83
N GLY A 61 9.34 1.25 15.10
CA GLY A 61 7.91 1.42 15.39
C GLY A 61 7.32 2.77 14.94
N ALA A 62 8.08 3.58 14.20
CA ALA A 62 7.65 4.89 13.71
C ALA A 62 7.05 4.80 12.30
N THR A 63 6.14 5.73 11.97
CA THR A 63 5.63 5.84 10.59
C THR A 63 6.64 6.52 9.67
N THR A 64 6.82 5.97 8.48
CA THR A 64 7.62 6.60 7.42
C THR A 64 6.87 7.77 6.77
N PRO A 65 7.54 8.70 6.08
CA PRO A 65 6.87 9.72 5.28
C PRO A 65 5.83 9.12 4.32
N ALA A 66 4.75 9.86 4.10
CA ALA A 66 3.70 9.46 3.17
C ALA A 66 4.25 9.32 1.75
N ARG A 67 3.88 8.22 1.10
CA ARG A 67 4.20 7.96 -0.30
C ARG A 67 2.92 7.93 -1.11
N VAL A 68 2.95 8.59 -2.25
CA VAL A 68 1.86 8.56 -3.24
C VAL A 68 2.23 7.57 -4.32
N CYS A 69 1.33 6.66 -4.61
CA CYS A 69 1.36 5.83 -5.80
C CYS A 69 0.59 6.55 -6.92
N PRO A 70 1.21 6.77 -8.09
CA PRO A 70 0.51 7.41 -9.21
C PRO A 70 -0.72 6.57 -9.61
N ALA A 71 -1.82 7.26 -9.92
CA ALA A 71 -2.94 6.62 -10.59
C ALA A 71 -2.46 6.18 -11.98
N SER A 72 -2.66 4.91 -12.32
CA SER A 72 -2.44 4.39 -13.67
C SER A 72 -3.49 4.95 -14.61
#